data_AF-A0A8S3H8U7-F1
#
_entry.id   AF-A0A8S3H8U7-F1
#
_cell.length_a   1.000
_cell.length_b   1.000
_cell.length_c   1.000
_cell.angle_alpha   90.00
_cell.angle_beta   90.00
_cell.angle_gamma   90.00
#
_symmetry.space_group_name_H-M   'P 1'
#
loop_
_entity.id
_entity.type
_entity.pdbx_description
1 polymer ?
#
loop_
_entity_poly.entity_id
_entity_poly.type
_entity_poly.pdbx_seq_one_letter_code
_entity_poly.pdbx_strand_id
1 'polypeptide(L)'
;ETNSNRLLILHAGRHDAAIENYAKYYADRDVQFMDLPDIHAIRRSARMFLATNPAQCENWFSQLTSKQWLHNLSLLITAASRV
;
A
#
# COMPACT_ATOMS: atom_id res chain seq x y z
N GLU A 1 10.50 28.89 -14.31
CA GLU A 1 11.42 28.23 -13.36
C GLU A 1 10.79 28.26 -11.98
N THR A 2 10.17 27.18 -11.54
CA THR A 2 9.43 27.12 -10.26
C THR A 2 10.13 26.14 -9.32
N ASN A 3 10.84 26.70 -8.34
CA ASN A 3 11.43 26.10 -7.13
C ASN A 3 11.37 24.56 -7.01
N SER A 4 12.44 23.90 -7.42
CA SER A 4 12.68 22.44 -7.27
C SER A 4 13.06 22.00 -5.84
N ASN A 5 12.74 22.77 -4.79
CA ASN A 5 13.24 22.54 -3.42
C ASN A 5 12.12 22.38 -2.36
N ARG A 6 10.95 21.89 -2.75
CA ARG A 6 9.88 21.59 -1.78
C ARG A 6 10.04 20.15 -1.28
N LEU A 7 10.20 19.97 0.03
CA LEU A 7 10.30 18.62 0.61
C LEU A 7 8.96 17.90 0.45
N LEU A 8 8.97 16.81 -0.32
CA LEU A 8 7.88 15.85 -0.39
C LEU A 8 8.08 14.78 0.70
N ILE A 9 7.08 14.59 1.55
CA ILE A 9 7.06 13.52 2.55
C ILE A 9 6.18 12.39 2.01
N LEU A 10 6.73 11.18 1.97
CA LEU A 10 6.02 9.99 1.53
C LEU A 10 5.55 9.23 2.77
N HIS A 11 4.24 9.12 2.96
CA HIS A 11 3.66 8.41 4.07
C HIS A 11 3.18 7.02 3.63
N ALA A 12 3.72 5.97 4.24
CA ALA A 12 3.43 4.58 3.84
C ALA A 12 1.95 4.20 4.02
N GLY A 13 1.33 4.60 5.13
CA GLY A 13 -0.04 4.21 5.47
C GLY A 13 -1.13 4.91 4.64
N ARG A 14 -2.39 4.57 4.93
CA ARG A 14 -3.59 5.16 4.30
C ARG A 14 -3.90 6.54 4.88
N HIS A 15 -4.51 7.39 4.06
CA HIS A 15 -4.84 8.79 4.38
C HIS A 15 -5.53 8.95 5.74
N ASP A 16 -6.60 8.19 6.00
CA ASP A 16 -7.47 8.35 7.18
C ASP A 16 -6.76 8.18 8.54
N ALA A 17 -5.66 7.42 8.59
CA ALA A 17 -4.96 7.12 9.82
C ALA A 17 -4.01 8.26 10.29
N ALA A 18 -3.70 9.23 9.43
CA ALA A 18 -2.66 10.23 9.72
C ALA A 18 -3.12 11.70 9.64
N ILE A 19 -4.34 11.98 9.17
CA ILE A 19 -4.83 13.36 8.92
C ILE A 19 -4.69 14.26 10.16
N GLU A 20 -5.08 13.75 11.33
CA GLU A 20 -5.17 14.56 12.55
C GLU A 20 -3.80 15.00 13.08
N ASN A 21 -2.80 14.11 13.01
CA ASN A 21 -1.43 14.44 13.35
C ASN A 21 -0.73 15.24 12.24
N TYR A 22 -1.12 15.02 10.98
CA TYR A 22 -0.46 15.64 9.83
C TYR A 22 -0.70 17.16 9.75
N ALA A 23 -1.95 17.58 9.88
CA ALA A 23 -2.33 18.99 9.80
C ALA A 23 -1.59 19.86 10.85
N LYS A 24 -1.22 19.26 11.98
CA LYS A 24 -0.54 19.95 13.08
C LYS A 24 0.96 20.18 12.86
N TYR A 25 1.66 19.27 12.17
CA TYR A 25 3.13 19.28 12.11
C TYR A 25 3.71 19.61 10.73
N TYR A 26 2.91 19.61 9.67
CA TYR A 26 3.42 19.64 8.29
C TYR A 26 2.61 20.56 7.35
N ALA A 27 1.96 21.61 7.87
CA ALA A 27 1.07 22.49 7.12
C ALA A 27 1.65 23.06 5.80
N ASP A 28 2.98 23.24 5.69
CA ASP A 28 3.64 23.79 4.50
C ASP A 28 4.27 22.72 3.57
N ARG A 29 4.25 21.45 3.97
CA ARG A 29 4.88 20.36 3.21
C ARG A 29 3.85 19.61 2.37
N ASP A 30 4.30 19.13 1.21
CA ASP A 30 3.51 18.23 0.40
C ASP A 30 3.66 16.81 0.97
N VAL A 31 2.55 16.15 1.32
CA VAL A 31 2.53 14.73 1.66
C VAL A 31 1.79 13.94 0.62
N GLN A 32 2.39 12.82 0.25
CA GLN A 32 1.76 11.81 -0.56
C GLN A 32 1.63 10.51 0.25
N PHE A 33 0.40 10.02 0.35
CA PHE A 33 0.11 8.71 0.94
C PHE A 33 0.33 7.60 -0.09
N MET A 34 0.91 6.49 0.36
CA MET A 34 1.21 5.33 -0.48
C MET A 34 0.17 4.22 -0.37
N ASP A 35 -0.83 4.41 0.50
CA ASP A 35 -1.96 3.50 0.71
C ASP A 35 -1.54 2.05 0.99
N LEU A 36 -0.37 1.85 1.61
CA LEU A 36 0.08 0.52 1.98
C LEU A 36 -0.81 -0.03 3.11
N PRO A 37 -1.26 -1.29 2.98
CA PRO A 37 -2.04 -1.94 4.02
C PRO A 37 -1.18 -2.21 5.26
N ASP A 38 -1.82 -2.30 6.42
CA ASP A 38 -1.14 -2.58 7.68
C ASP A 38 -0.61 -4.03 7.78
N ILE A 39 0.20 -4.29 8.81
CA ILE A 39 0.82 -5.60 9.05
C ILE A 39 -0.22 -6.72 9.25
N HIS A 40 -1.41 -6.41 9.74
CA HIS A 40 -2.46 -7.40 9.99
C HIS A 40 -3.13 -7.81 8.68
N ALA A 41 -3.42 -6.85 7.81
CA ALA A 41 -3.93 -7.06 6.47
C ALA A 41 -2.94 -7.85 5.60
N ILE A 42 -1.65 -7.48 5.63
CA ILE A 42 -0.57 -8.21 4.93
C ILE A 42 -0.50 -9.67 5.42
N ARG A 43 -0.46 -9.88 6.75
CA ARG A 43 -0.40 -11.23 7.33
C ARG A 43 -1.60 -12.09 6.94
N ARG A 44 -2.81 -11.52 6.93
CA ARG A 44 -4.03 -12.22 6.50
C ARG A 44 -3.94 -12.60 5.01
N SER A 45 -3.56 -11.65 4.16
CA SER A 45 -3.41 -11.86 2.72
C SER A 45 -2.41 -12.97 2.39
N ALA A 46 -1.21 -12.93 3.01
CA ALA A 46 -0.18 -13.95 2.83
C ALA A 46 -0.67 -15.35 3.20
N ARG A 47 -1.32 -15.48 4.37
CA ARG A 47 -1.87 -16.77 4.82
C ARG A 47 -2.91 -17.34 3.85
N MET A 48 -3.82 -16.50 3.36
CA MET A 48 -4.83 -16.95 2.40
C MET A 48 -4.23 -17.30 1.03
N PHE A 49 -3.19 -16.59 0.60
CA PHE A 49 -2.47 -16.92 -0.62
C PHE A 49 -1.76 -18.28 -0.51
N LEU A 50 -1.06 -18.54 0.59
CA LEU A 50 -0.40 -19.83 0.84
C LEU A 50 -1.37 -21.01 0.91
N ALA A 51 -2.62 -20.77 1.31
CA ALA A 51 -3.68 -21.77 1.32
C ALA A 51 -4.29 -22.04 -0.08
N THR A 52 -3.90 -21.29 -1.11
CA THR A 52 -4.44 -21.44 -2.47
C THR A 52 -3.71 -22.56 -3.20
N ASN A 53 -4.41 -23.64 -3.55
CA ASN A 53 -3.84 -24.77 -4.30
C ASN A 53 -4.19 -24.67 -5.80
N PRO A 54 -3.22 -24.43 -6.70
CA PRO A 54 -3.47 -24.36 -8.14
C PRO A 54 -3.99 -25.67 -8.75
N ALA A 55 -3.65 -26.82 -8.17
CA ALA A 55 -4.03 -28.12 -8.73
C ALA A 55 -5.49 -28.51 -8.44
N GLN A 56 -6.19 -27.80 -7.54
CA GLN A 56 -7.50 -28.20 -7.02
C GLN A 56 -8.62 -27.20 -7.37
N CYS A 57 -8.36 -26.18 -8.18
CA CYS A 57 -9.30 -25.07 -8.37
C CYS A 57 -9.50 -24.72 -9.85
N GLU A 58 -10.69 -25.04 -10.37
CA GLU A 58 -11.15 -24.62 -11.71
C GLU A 58 -11.18 -23.09 -11.87
N ASN A 59 -11.23 -22.35 -10.76
CA ASN A 59 -11.33 -20.90 -10.65
C ASN A 59 -10.13 -20.29 -9.88
N TRP A 60 -8.95 -20.88 -10.08
CA TRP A 60 -7.71 -20.47 -9.41
C TRP A 60 -7.37 -18.98 -9.56
N PHE A 61 -7.48 -18.40 -10.77
CA PHE A 61 -7.17 -16.99 -11.00
C PHE A 61 -8.05 -16.05 -10.17
N SER A 62 -9.35 -16.33 -10.08
CA SER A 62 -10.28 -15.55 -9.25
C SER A 62 -9.93 -15.67 -7.78
N GLN A 63 -9.57 -16.87 -7.31
CA GLN A 63 -9.14 -17.07 -5.93
C GLN A 63 -7.84 -16.34 -5.61
N LEU A 64 -6.84 -16.42 -6.49
CA LEU A 64 -5.59 -15.69 -6.37
C LEU A 64 -5.81 -14.18 -6.24
N THR A 65 -6.65 -13.62 -7.12
CA THR A 65 -6.97 -12.19 -7.15
C THR A 65 -7.69 -11.75 -5.87
N SER A 66 -8.64 -12.57 -5.39
CA SER A 66 -9.39 -12.29 -4.16
C SER A 66 -8.52 -12.21 -2.90
N LYS A 67 -7.33 -12.84 -2.89
CA LYS A 67 -6.43 -12.83 -1.73
C LYS A 67 -5.65 -11.52 -1.60
N GLN A 68 -5.64 -10.70 -2.66
CA GLN A 68 -4.95 -9.41 -2.71
C GLN A 68 -3.43 -9.48 -2.48
N TRP A 69 -2.82 -10.66 -2.45
CA TRP A 69 -1.39 -10.79 -2.18
C TRP A 69 -0.54 -10.12 -3.25
N LEU A 70 -0.82 -10.41 -4.52
CA LEU A 70 -0.14 -9.78 -5.65
C LEU A 70 -0.46 -8.29 -5.76
N HIS A 71 -1.67 -7.88 -5.40
CA HIS A 71 -2.05 -6.47 -5.34
C HIS A 71 -1.21 -5.71 -4.30
N ASN A 72 -1.06 -6.27 -3.10
CA ASN A 72 -0.25 -5.69 -2.04
C ASN A 72 1.23 -5.58 -2.43
N LEU A 73 1.78 -6.57 -3.14
CA LEU A 73 3.14 -6.50 -3.68
C LEU A 73 3.27 -5.41 -4.75
N SER A 74 2.27 -5.27 -5.63
CA SER A 74 2.23 -4.21 -6.64
C SER A 74 2.20 -2.81 -6.01
N LEU A 75 1.39 -2.62 -4.96
CA LEU A 75 1.37 -1.37 -4.19
C LEU A 75 2.74 -1.07 -3.58
N LEU A 76 3.40 -2.07 -2.97
CA LEU A 76 4.72 -1.90 -2.38
C LEU A 76 5.77 -1.47 -3.42
N ILE A 77 5.80 -2.13 -4.58
CA ILE A 77 6.74 -1.80 -5.66
C ILE A 77 6.44 -0.40 -6.23
N THR A 78 5.16 -0.07 -6.41
CA THR A 78 4.72 1.25 -6.89
C THR A 78 5.02 2.36 -5.89
N ALA A 79 4.94 2.08 -4.59
CA ALA A 79 5.34 3.03 -3.55
C ALA A 79 6.86 3.24 -3.57
N ALA A 80 7.63 2.15 -3.71
CA ALA A 80 9.09 2.21 -3.78
C ALA A 80 9.60 2.98 -5.00
N SER A 81 8.88 2.98 -6.13
CA SER A 81 9.28 3.75 -7.32
C SER A 81 9.01 5.26 -7.22
N ARG A 82 8.34 5.71 -6.15
CA ARG A 82 8.07 7.13 -5.86
C ARG A 82 9.04 7.71 -4.83
N VAL A 83 9.88 6.87 -4.22
CA VAL A 83 10.96 7.23 -3.28
C VAL A 83 12.22 7.50 -4.10
#